data_AF-A0A0F9CAZ2-F1
#
_entry.id   AF-A0A0F9CAZ2-F1
#
_cell.length_a   1.000
_cell.length_b   1.000
_cell.length_c   1.000
_cell.angle_alpha   90.00
_cell.angle_beta   90.00
_cell.angle_gamma   90.00
#
_symmetry.space_group_name_H-M   'P 1'
#
loop_
_entity.id
_entity.type
_entity.pdbx_description
1 polymer ?
#
loop_
_entity_poly.entity_id
_entity_poly.type
_entity_poly.pdbx_seq_one_letter_code
_entity_poly.pdbx_strand_id
1 'polypeptide(L)'
;MQAVVAKLDPPPAVQVAAHVDPRLHLEVEIEGTPVRFMIDTGASDIVLTPRDAARIGLDVAALSFTQRYQTANGIVWRQPVTLSSLSPGQRRNLG
;
A
#
# COMPACT_ATOMS: atom_id res chain seq x y z
N MET A 1 -8.56 4.37 13.55
CA MET A 1 -7.92 3.52 12.52
C MET A 1 -6.42 3.71 12.59
N GLN A 2 -5.63 2.65 12.47
CA GLN A 2 -4.17 2.68 12.41
C GLN A 2 -3.73 2.20 11.04
N ALA A 3 -2.73 2.85 10.45
CA ALA A 3 -2.25 2.51 9.12
C ALA A 3 -0.72 2.61 9.05
N VAL A 4 -0.10 1.71 8.32
CA VAL A 4 1.33 1.78 8.01
C VAL A 4 1.47 2.50 6.67
N VAL A 5 2.26 3.55 6.63
CA VAL A 5 2.44 4.34 5.41
C VAL A 5 3.82 4.10 4.84
N ALA A 6 3.88 3.55 3.65
CA ALA A 6 5.12 3.29 2.95
C ALA A 6 5.48 4.47 2.05
N LYS A 7 6.73 4.91 2.13
CA LYS A 7 7.33 5.83 1.16
C LYS A 7 8.31 5.09 0.27
N LEU A 8 8.32 5.45 -1.00
CA LEU A 8 9.29 5.02 -2.01
C LEU A 8 9.95 6.26 -2.59
N ASP A 9 11.27 6.24 -2.73
CA ASP A 9 12.06 7.36 -3.26
C ASP A 9 13.05 6.86 -4.33
N PRO A 10 12.87 7.22 -5.63
CA PRO A 10 11.74 7.95 -6.21
C PRO A 10 10.45 7.09 -6.27
N PRO A 11 9.25 7.70 -6.43
CA PRO A 11 8.01 6.94 -6.52
C PRO A 11 7.99 6.06 -7.78
N PRO A 12 7.62 4.77 -7.69
CA PRO A 12 7.51 3.91 -8.86
C PRO A 12 6.31 4.34 -9.72
N ALA A 13 6.51 4.40 -11.04
CA ALA A 13 5.44 4.58 -12.00
C ALA A 13 5.00 3.22 -12.56
N VAL A 14 3.75 2.84 -12.33
CA VAL A 14 3.14 1.64 -12.93
C VAL A 14 2.01 2.10 -13.84
N GLN A 15 2.05 1.73 -15.13
CA GLN A 15 0.97 1.97 -16.08
C GLN A 15 0.05 0.76 -16.13
N VAL A 16 -1.25 0.98 -15.96
CA VAL A 16 -2.28 -0.06 -16.03
C VAL A 16 -3.27 0.30 -17.13
N ALA A 17 -3.55 -0.62 -18.04
CA ALA A 17 -4.62 -0.47 -19.01
C ALA A 17 -5.97 -0.53 -18.27
N ALA A 18 -6.58 0.63 -18.04
CA ALA A 18 -7.87 0.72 -17.37
C ALA A 18 -8.99 0.32 -18.34
N HIS A 19 -9.54 -0.88 -18.17
CA HIS A 19 -10.98 -1.05 -18.44
C HIS A 19 -11.72 -0.46 -17.23
N VAL A 20 -12.73 0.36 -17.51
CA VAL A 20 -13.38 1.28 -16.59
C VAL A 20 -14.14 0.52 -15.48
N ASP A 21 -13.41 0.00 -14.50
CA ASP A 21 -13.95 -0.48 -13.23
C ASP A 21 -13.72 0.62 -12.17
N PRO A 22 -14.77 1.12 -11.51
CA PRO A 22 -14.65 2.11 -10.43
C PRO A 22 -13.93 1.59 -9.17
N ARG A 23 -13.60 0.30 -9.08
CA ARG A 23 -12.81 -0.32 -8.01
C ARG A 23 -11.63 -1.07 -8.57
N LEU A 24 -10.78 -0.39 -9.35
CA LEU A 24 -9.58 -0.99 -9.91
C LEU A 24 -8.67 -1.51 -8.79
N HIS A 25 -8.45 -2.82 -8.76
CA HIS A 25 -7.49 -3.46 -7.86
C HIS A 25 -6.26 -3.92 -8.63
N LEU A 26 -5.10 -3.86 -7.98
CA LEU A 26 -3.84 -4.37 -8.51
C LEU A 26 -3.22 -5.36 -7.54
N GLU A 27 -2.65 -6.42 -8.09
CA GLU A 27 -1.73 -7.25 -7.34
C GLU A 27 -0.33 -6.66 -7.46
N VAL A 28 0.31 -6.44 -6.32
CA VAL A 28 1.65 -5.86 -6.20
C VAL A 28 2.46 -6.79 -5.31
N GLU A 29 3.67 -7.11 -5.73
CA GLU A 29 4.62 -7.84 -4.90
C GLU A 29 5.42 -6.84 -4.07
N ILE A 30 5.37 -6.99 -2.74
CA ILE A 30 6.08 -6.16 -1.76
C ILE A 30 6.89 -7.09 -0.87
N GLU A 31 8.20 -6.87 -0.79
CA GLU A 31 9.12 -7.77 -0.06
C GLU A 31 8.90 -9.25 -0.39
N GLY A 32 8.69 -9.57 -1.68
CA GLY A 32 8.42 -10.93 -2.15
C GLY A 32 7.01 -11.46 -1.86
N THR A 33 6.13 -10.64 -1.26
CA THR A 33 4.78 -11.04 -0.85
C THR A 33 3.72 -10.36 -1.72
N PRO A 34 2.81 -11.12 -2.37
CA PRO A 34 1.73 -10.54 -3.15
C PRO A 34 0.65 -9.92 -2.24
N VAL A 35 0.36 -8.64 -2.49
CA VAL A 35 -0.63 -7.83 -1.78
C VAL A 35 -1.57 -7.19 -2.81
N ARG A 36 -2.88 -7.25 -2.54
CA ARG A 36 -3.90 -6.62 -3.38
C ARG A 36 -4.16 -5.20 -2.91
N PHE A 37 -3.94 -4.23 -3.78
CA PHE A 37 -4.23 -2.82 -3.54
C PHE A 37 -5.49 -2.39 -4.28
N MET A 38 -6.19 -1.42 -3.71
CA MET A 38 -7.16 -0.59 -4.42
C MET A 38 -6.41 0.63 -4.96
N ILE A 39 -6.65 1.00 -6.22
CA ILE A 39 -6.13 2.26 -6.76
C ILE A 39 -7.00 3.40 -6.21
N ASP A 40 -6.38 4.30 -5.45
CA ASP A 40 -6.97 5.53 -4.96
C ASP A 40 -6.21 6.72 -5.57
N THR A 41 -6.78 7.34 -6.61
CA THR A 41 -6.15 8.48 -7.30
C THR A 41 -6.04 9.73 -6.43
N GLY A 42 -6.70 9.76 -5.27
CA GLY A 42 -6.57 10.83 -4.28
C GLY A 42 -5.43 10.60 -3.27
N ALA A 43 -4.80 9.42 -3.25
CA ALA A 43 -3.73 9.10 -2.32
C ALA A 43 -2.34 9.46 -2.88
N SER A 44 -1.50 10.09 -2.06
CA SER A 44 -0.10 10.39 -2.40
C SER A 44 0.90 9.39 -1.79
N ASP A 45 0.44 8.50 -0.91
CA ASP A 45 1.26 7.52 -0.22
C ASP A 45 0.65 6.11 -0.38
N ILE A 46 1.48 5.07 -0.24
CA ILE A 46 0.99 3.68 -0.12
C ILE A 46 0.56 3.43 1.32
N VAL A 47 -0.65 2.92 1.50
CA VAL A 47 -1.22 2.64 2.82
C VAL A 47 -1.43 1.14 2.97
N LEU A 48 -0.78 0.55 3.96
CA LEU A 48 -0.95 -0.84 4.36
C LEU A 48 -1.84 -0.94 5.60
N THR A 49 -2.71 -1.95 5.60
CA THR A 49 -3.36 -2.38 6.84
C THR A 49 -2.30 -2.98 7.77
N PRO A 50 -2.51 -2.96 9.11
CA PRO A 50 -1.62 -3.68 10.04
C PRO A 50 -1.45 -5.16 9.68
N ARG A 51 -2.51 -5.79 9.15
CA ARG A 51 -2.46 -7.19 8.70
C ARG A 51 -1.52 -7.37 7.52
N ASP A 52 -1.61 -6.53 6.50
CA ASP A 52 -0.74 -6.64 5.32
C ASP A 52 0.69 -6.22 5.63
N ALA A 53 0.89 -5.23 6.49
CA ALA A 53 2.21 -4.86 7.02
C ALA A 53 2.89 -6.06 7.72
N ALA A 54 2.16 -6.81 8.54
CA ALA A 54 2.70 -8.02 9.17
C ALA A 54 3.00 -9.13 8.13
N ARG A 55 2.16 -9.27 7.10
CA ARG A 55 2.36 -10.27 6.03
C ARG A 55 3.64 -10.03 5.23
N ILE A 56 4.03 -8.76 5.03
CA ILE A 56 5.28 -8.39 4.36
C ILE A 56 6.50 -8.40 5.29
N GLY A 57 6.35 -8.87 6.54
CA GLY A 57 7.45 -9.05 7.49
C GLY A 57 7.73 -7.88 8.43
N LEU A 58 6.88 -6.85 8.48
CA LEU A 58 7.04 -5.77 9.45
C LEU A 58 6.61 -6.22 10.86
N ASP A 59 7.42 -5.91 11.87
CA ASP A 59 7.03 -6.06 13.27
C ASP A 59 6.07 -4.93 13.67
N VAL A 60 4.78 -5.17 13.43
CA VAL A 60 3.72 -4.20 13.71
C VAL A 60 3.60 -3.88 15.20
N ALA A 61 3.96 -4.81 16.08
CA ALA A 61 3.90 -4.59 17.53
C ALA A 61 4.97 -3.59 18.00
N ALA A 62 6.09 -3.50 17.28
CA ALA A 62 7.13 -2.50 17.51
C ALA A 62 6.84 -1.12 16.88
N LEU A 63 5.82 -1.00 16.02
CA LEU A 63 5.50 0.27 15.36
C LEU A 63 4.79 1.25 16.29
N SER A 64 5.34 2.46 16.38
CA SER A 64 4.75 3.54 17.16
C SER A 64 3.95 4.50 16.26
N PHE A 65 2.63 4.35 16.20
CA PHE A 65 1.73 5.18 15.36
C PHE A 65 1.61 6.61 15.88
N THR A 66 2.67 7.40 15.68
CA THR A 66 2.85 8.72 16.31
C THR A 66 2.55 9.89 15.37
N GLN A 67 2.46 9.66 14.06
CA GLN A 67 2.16 10.72 13.10
C GLN A 67 0.67 10.81 12.82
N ARG A 68 0.14 12.03 12.80
CA ARG A 68 -1.25 12.31 12.42
C ARG A 68 -1.34 12.69 10.96
N TYR A 69 -2.31 12.12 10.25
CA TYR A 69 -2.68 12.51 8.89
C TYR A 69 -4.15 12.86 8.83
N GLN A 70 -4.46 13.95 8.13
CA GLN A 70 -5.84 14.38 7.92
C GLN A 70 -6.37 13.79 6.62
N THR A 71 -7.47 13.07 6.72
CA THR A 71 -8.18 12.48 5.58
C THR A 71 -9.58 13.08 5.49
N ALA A 72 -10.31 12.77 4.42
CA ALA A 72 -11.72 13.14 4.28
C ALA A 72 -12.59 12.61 5.44
N ASN A 73 -12.20 11.49 6.04
CA ASN A 73 -12.93 10.85 7.15
C ASN A 73 -12.37 11.21 8.54
N GLY A 74 -11.54 12.25 8.64
CA GLY A 74 -10.93 12.71 9.89
C GLY A 74 -9.47 12.29 10.07
N ILE A 75 -8.99 12.32 11.31
CA ILE A 75 -7.58 12.08 11.65
C ILE A 75 -7.29 10.59 11.76
N VAL A 76 -6.23 10.15 11.08
CA VAL A 76 -5.68 8.80 11.18
C VAL A 76 -4.28 8.87 11.75
N TRP A 77 -3.94 7.91 12.62
CA TRP A 77 -2.59 7.76 13.16
C TRP A 77 -1.80 6.75 12.33
N ARG A 78 -0.58 7.13 11.96
CA ARG A 78 0.28 6.35 11.08
C ARG A 78 1.69 6.22 11.60
N GLN A 79 2.36 5.17 11.15
CA GLN A 79 3.81 5.00 11.27
C GLN A 79 4.40 4.91 9.86
N PRO A 80 5.24 5.88 9.45
CA PRO A 80 5.98 5.76 8.19
C PRO A 80 6.97 4.62 8.25
N VAL A 81 7.06 3.87 7.16
CA VAL A 81 8.06 2.83 6.94
C VAL A 81 8.66 3.00 5.54
N THR A 82 9.85 2.46 5.35
CA THR A 82 10.50 2.36 4.05
C THR A 82 10.41 0.91 3.59
N LEU A 83 9.92 0.71 2.37
CA LEU A 83 9.96 -0.58 1.70
C LEU A 83 11.24 -0.64 0.86
N SER A 84 11.89 -1.80 0.86
CA SER A 84 13.06 -2.10 0.05
C SER A 84 12.68 -2.54 -1.36
N SER A 85 11.52 -3.18 -1.52
CA SER A 85 11.08 -3.66 -2.83
C SER A 85 9.58 -3.52 -3.06
N LEU A 86 9.21 -3.08 -4.26
CA LEU A 86 7.85 -3.06 -4.77
C LEU A 86 7.86 -3.28 -6.29
N SER A 87 7.10 -4.25 -6.76
CA SER A 87 6.95 -4.53 -8.19
C SER A 87 5.51 -4.92 -8.56
N PRO A 88 5.06 -4.66 -9.80
CA PRO A 88 3.79 -5.19 -10.27
C PRO A 88 3.77 -6.71 -10.14
N GLY A 89 2.68 -7.26 -9.57
CA GLY A 89 2.48 -8.70 -9.52
C GLY A 89 2.44 -9.28 -10.94
N GLN A 90 2.83 -10.55 -11.09
CA GLN A 90 2.69 -11.23 -12.37
C GLN A 90 1.20 -11.32 -12.75
N ARG A 91 0.85 -10.92 -13.98
CA ARG A 91 -0.47 -11.22 -14.53
C ARG A 91 -0.64 -12.73 -14.57
N ARG A 92 -1.43 -13.27 -13.63
CA ARG A 92 -2.01 -14.60 -13.81
C ARG A 92 -3.18 -14.43 -14.77
N ASN A 93 -3.02 -14.88 -16.02
CA ASN A 93 -4.16 -15.09 -16.90
C ASN A 93 -5.09 -16.08 -16.19
N LEU A 94 -6.17 -15.57 -15.61
CA LEU A 94 -7.31 -16.40 -15.25
C LEU A 94 -8.03 -16.67 -16.58
N GLY A 95 -7.77 -17.85 -17.14
CA GLY A 95 -8.48 -18.36 -18.31
C GLY A 95 -9.92 -18.72 -18.00
#